data_AF-A0A3P3WCD5-F1
#
_entry.id   AF-A0A3P3WCD5-F1
#
_cell.length_a   1.000
_cell.length_b   1.000
_cell.length_c   1.000
_cell.angle_alpha   90.00
_cell.angle_beta   90.00
_cell.angle_gamma   90.00
#
_symmetry.space_group_name_H-M   'P 1'
#
loop_
_entity.id
_entity.type
_entity.pdbx_description
1 polymer ?
#
loop_
_entity_poly.entity_id
_entity_poly.type
_entity_poly.pdbx_seq_one_letter_code
_entity_poly.pdbx_strand_id
1 'polypeptide(L)' 'MIKRFLNTFKEKSLNERFFFILGIIFLFLYFVLGCFFILVEDLPFDIPYLNRVIFGFILIIYSMIRFFRIIKKEQ' A
#
# COMPACT_ATOMS: atom_id res chain seq x y z
N MET A 1 14.86 -17.72 -13.31
CA MET A 1 13.56 -17.70 -12.59
C MET A 1 12.75 -16.45 -12.90
N ILE A 2 13.34 -15.25 -12.76
CA ILE A 2 12.69 -13.94 -13.00
C ILE A 2 12.08 -13.80 -14.41
N LYS A 3 12.75 -14.33 -15.45
CA LYS A 3 12.27 -14.26 -16.85
C LYS A 3 10.91 -14.95 -17.10
N ARG A 4 10.59 -16.06 -16.42
CA ARG A 4 9.27 -16.73 -16.58
C ARG A 4 8.15 -15.87 -16.00
N PHE A 5 8.41 -15.24 -14.85
CA PHE A 5 7.48 -14.32 -14.21
C PHE A 5 7.18 -13.12 -15.12
N LEU A 6 8.21 -12.53 -15.74
CA LEU A 6 8.04 -11.44 -16.71
C LEU A 6 7.21 -11.86 -17.93
N ASN A 7 7.31 -13.11 -18.37
CA ASN A 7 6.55 -13.63 -19.51
C ASN A 7 5.08 -13.88 -19.16
N THR A 8 4.77 -14.38 -17.96
CA THR A 8 3.39 -14.49 -17.45
C THR A 8 2.77 -13.12 -17.19
N PHE A 9 3.56 -12.17 -16.69
CA PHE A 9 3.15 -10.76 -16.65
C PHE A 9 2.84 -10.27 -18.06
N LYS A 10 3.63 -10.64 -19.08
CA LYS A 10 3.44 -10.26 -20.50
C LYS A 10 2.17 -10.87 -21.15
N GLU A 11 1.51 -11.84 -20.54
CA GLU A 11 0.26 -12.43 -21.05
C GLU A 11 -1.02 -11.88 -20.40
N LYS A 12 -0.93 -11.18 -19.26
CA LYS A 12 -2.10 -10.51 -18.64
C LYS A 12 -2.62 -9.36 -19.51
N SER A 13 -3.93 -9.14 -19.57
CA SER A 13 -4.49 -8.01 -20.35
C SER A 13 -3.93 -6.66 -19.86
N LEU A 14 -3.80 -5.67 -20.76
CA LEU A 14 -3.21 -4.36 -20.43
C LEU A 14 -3.94 -3.64 -19.28
N ASN A 15 -5.26 -3.83 -19.20
CA ASN A 15 -6.12 -3.21 -18.19
C ASN A 15 -5.92 -3.79 -16.79
N GLU A 16 -5.79 -5.12 -16.65
CA GLU A 16 -5.52 -5.75 -15.35
C GLU A 16 -4.15 -5.34 -14.78
N ARG A 17 -3.12 -5.29 -15.63
CA ARG A 17 -1.80 -4.83 -15.17
C ARG A 17 -1.80 -3.40 -14.67
N PHE A 18 -2.60 -2.53 -15.29
CA PHE A 18 -2.71 -1.15 -14.87
C PHE A 18 -3.28 -1.06 -13.44
N PHE A 19 -4.36 -1.78 -13.14
CA PHE A 19 -4.93 -1.82 -11.79
C PHE A 19 -3.98 -2.46 -10.77
N PHE A 20 -3.23 -3.48 -11.17
CA PHE A 20 -2.24 -4.12 -10.31
C PHE A 20 -1.08 -3.16 -9.93
N ILE A 21 -0.49 -2.48 -10.92
CA ILE A 21 0.59 -1.50 -10.71
C ILE A 21 0.10 -0.33 -9.88
N LEU A 22 -1.10 0.18 -10.18
CA LEU A 22 -1.76 1.22 -9.41
C LEU A 22 -1.96 0.79 -7.94
N GLY A 23 -2.35 -0.47 -7.71
CA GLY A 23 -2.48 -1.06 -6.38
C GLY A 23 -1.18 -1.08 -5.58
N ILE A 24 -0.06 -1.45 -6.22
CA ILE A 24 1.28 -1.43 -5.60
C ILE A 24 1.71 0.01 -5.27
N ILE A 25 1.51 0.95 -6.21
CA ILE A 25 1.84 2.36 -6.00
C ILE A 25 1.08 2.92 -4.81
N PHE A 26 -0.23 2.66 -4.72
CA PHE A 26 -1.04 3.11 -3.59
C PHE A 26 -0.60 2.45 -2.28
N LEU A 27 -0.28 1.15 -2.28
CA LEU A 27 0.26 0.50 -1.08
C LEU A 27 1.53 1.20 -0.59
N PHE A 28 2.46 1.50 -1.50
CA PHE A 28 3.70 2.17 -1.15
C PHE A 28 3.45 3.59 -0.61
N LEU A 29 2.52 4.32 -1.24
CA LEU A 29 2.09 5.64 -0.79
C LEU A 29 1.54 5.61 0.64
N TYR A 30 0.59 4.73 0.94
CA TYR A 30 -0.01 4.61 2.27
C TYR A 30 0.98 4.11 3.32
N PHE A 31 1.92 3.25 2.93
CA PHE A 31 2.97 2.77 3.82
C PHE A 31 3.94 3.90 4.21
N VAL A 32 4.43 4.66 3.23
CA VAL A 32 5.28 5.83 3.48
C VAL A 32 4.53 6.87 4.30
N LEU A 33 3.24 7.10 4.03
CA LEU A 33 2.41 8.02 4.79
C LEU A 33 2.22 7.55 6.24
N GLY A 34 1.99 6.26 6.49
CA GLY A 34 1.89 5.68 7.83
C GLY A 34 3.20 5.83 8.61
N CYS A 35 4.34 5.55 7.99
CA CYS A 35 5.65 5.84 8.58
C CYS A 35 5.85 7.33 8.86
N PHE A 36 5.43 8.21 7.94
CA PHE A 36 5.50 9.66 8.13
C PHE A 36 4.71 10.11 9.36
N PHE A 37 3.50 9.58 9.57
CA PHE A 37 2.70 9.88 10.77
C PHE A 37 3.33 9.39 12.08
N ILE A 38 4.15 8.33 12.03
CA ILE A 38 4.85 7.80 13.21
C ILE A 38 6.16 8.56 13.48
N LEU A 39 6.89 8.94 12.42
CA LEU A 39 8.20 9.60 12.51
C LEU A 39 8.11 11.11 12.71
N VAL A 40 6.97 11.73 12.36
CA VAL A 40 6.79 13.18 12.50
C VAL A 40 6.18 13.50 13.87
N GLU A 41 7.03 13.98 14.77
CA GLU A 41 6.68 14.32 16.15
C GLU A 41 6.03 15.72 16.25
N ASP A 42 6.38 16.65 15.36
CA ASP A 42 5.92 18.05 15.36
C ASP A 42 4.77 18.33 14.39
N LEU A 43 3.70 17.52 14.43
CA LEU A 43 2.45 17.96 13.78
C LEU A 43 1.80 19.06 14.62
N PRO A 44 1.29 20.14 14.01
CA PRO A 44 0.64 21.28 14.70
C PRO A 44 -0.74 20.94 15.30
N PHE A 45 -1.06 19.66 15.43
CA PHE A 45 -2.32 19.16 15.95
C PHE A 45 -2.13 18.63 17.36
N ASP A 46 -2.97 19.09 18.29
CA ASP A 46 -3.02 18.71 19.71
C ASP A 46 -3.58 17.28 19.92
N ILE A 47 -3.09 16.35 19.10
CA ILE A 47 -3.47 14.95 19.10
C ILE A 47 -2.43 14.22 19.95
N PRO A 48 -2.85 13.51 21.02
CA PRO A 48 -1.92 12.80 21.88
C PRO A 48 -1.10 11.78 21.07
N TYR A 49 0.18 11.65 21.41
CA TYR A 49 1.16 10.81 20.70
C TYR A 49 0.63 9.39 20.42
N LEU A 50 -0.04 8.79 21.41
CA LEU A 50 -0.63 7.46 21.31
C LEU A 50 -1.65 7.35 20.16
N ASN A 51 -2.45 8.38 19.92
CA ASN A 51 -3.44 8.39 18.85
C ASN A 51 -2.78 8.49 17.47
N ARG A 52 -1.68 9.24 17.34
CA ARG A 52 -0.92 9.33 16.08
C ARG A 52 -0.32 7.99 15.69
N VAL A 53 0.26 7.28 16.65
CA VAL A 53 0.84 5.94 16.44
C VAL A 53 -0.25 4.94 16.02
N ILE A 54 -1.39 4.94 16.70
CA ILE A 54 -2.54 4.09 16.33
C ILE A 54 -3.02 4.39 14.91
N PHE A 55 -3.08 5.68 14.54
CA PHE A 55 -3.51 6.10 13.21
C PHE A 55 -2.54 5.62 12.12
N GLY A 56 -1.23 5.78 12.33
CA GLY A 56 -0.19 5.28 11.42
C GLY A 56 -0.22 3.76 11.31
N PHE A 57 -0.41 3.04 12.42
CA PHE A 57 -0.49 1.59 12.43
C PHE A 57 -1.73 1.06 11.68
N ILE A 58 -2.89 1.68 11.90
CA ILE A 58 -4.12 1.38 11.15
C ILE A 58 -3.93 1.62 9.65
N LEU A 59 -3.25 2.70 9.25
CA LEU A 59 -2.95 2.99 7.84
C LEU A 59 -2.11 1.89 7.19
N ILE A 60 -1.09 1.40 7.88
CA ILE A 60 -0.21 0.33 7.40
C ILE A 60 -0.97 -1.00 7.28
N ILE A 61 -1.74 -1.38 8.30
CA ILE A 61 -2.58 -2.59 8.25
C ILE A 61 -3.59 -2.50 7.10
N TYR A 62 -4.25 -1.35 6.98
CA TYR A 62 -5.24 -1.13 5.93
C TYR A 62 -4.62 -1.20 4.53
N SER A 63 -3.42 -0.64 4.33
CA SER A 63 -2.72 -0.72 3.04
C SER A 63 -2.41 -2.15 2.64
N MET A 64 -2.02 -3.01 3.60
CA MET A 64 -1.82 -4.44 3.35
C MET A 64 -3.13 -5.11 2.94
N ILE A 65 -4.19 -4.95 3.73
CA ILE A 65 -5.52 -5.54 3.43
C ILE A 65 -6.02 -5.09 2.05
N ARG A 66 -5.86 -3.80 1.72
CA ARG A 66 -6.29 -3.24 0.43
C ARG A 66 -5.55 -3.87 -0.75
N PHE A 67 -4.24 -4.13 -0.61
CA PHE A 67 -3.45 -4.78 -1.65
C PHE A 67 -3.83 -6.26 -1.83
N PHE A 68 -3.98 -7.01 -0.74
CA PHE A 68 -4.46 -8.39 -0.80
C PHE A 68 -5.84 -8.50 -1.47
N ARG A 69 -6.73 -7.51 -1.26
CA ARG A 69 -8.04 -7.46 -1.91
C ARG A 69 -7.94 -7.27 -3.43
N ILE A 70 -6.97 -6.49 -3.91
CA ILE A 70 -6.76 -6.27 -5.34
C ILE A 70 -6.28 -7.56 -6.00
N ILE A 71 -5.34 -8.28 -5.36
CA ILE A 71 -4.84 -9.58 -5.85
C ILE A 71 -5.96 -10.61 -5.90
N LYS A 72 -6.79 -10.71 -4.85
CA LYS A 72 -7.87 -11.71 -4.77
C LYS A 72 -9.00 -11.47 -5.78
N LYS A 73 -9.20 -10.23 -6.23
CA LYS A 73 -10.22 -9.90 -7.23
C LYS A 73 -9.78 -10.23 -8.67
N GLU A 74 -8.48 -10.40 -8.89
CA GLU A 74 -7.88 -10.78 -10.18
C GLU A 74 -7.57 -12.28 -10.31
N GLN A 75 -7.94 -13.11 -9.32
CA GLN A 75 -8.00 -14.57 -9.48
C GLN A 75 -9.43 -14.99 -9.81
#